data_AF-A0A1G6Q0T7-F1
#
_entry.id   AF-A0A1G6Q0T7-F1
#
_cell.length_a   1.000
_cell.length_b   1.000
_cell.length_c   1.000
_cell.angle_alpha   90.00
_cell.angle_beta   90.00
_cell.angle_gamma   90.00
#
_symmetry.space_group_name_H-M   'P 1'
#
loop_
_entity.id
_entity.type
_entity.pdbx_description
1 polymer ?
#
loop_
_entity_poly.entity_id
_entity_poly.type
_entity_poly.pdbx_seq_one_letter_code
_entity_poly.pdbx_strand_id
1 'polypeptide(L)' 'MANRNAQFLSKIDSEAKALILESIAAHYGITPEEAYNEVADVNAEHLLDYMVEPQRSATSVLMQRHGMHG' A
#
# COMPACT_ATOMS: atom_id res chain seq x y z
N MET A 1 15.98 -5.20 -5.01
CA MET A 1 15.83 -4.34 -3.82
C MET A 1 14.34 -4.18 -3.59
N ALA A 2 13.83 -4.43 -2.38
CA ALA A 2 12.41 -4.21 -2.10
C ALA A 2 12.10 -2.71 -2.17
N ASN A 3 11.09 -2.33 -2.95
CA ASN A 3 10.67 -0.94 -3.06
C ASN A 3 10.15 -0.41 -1.71
N ARG A 4 9.99 0.91 -1.55
CA ARG A 4 9.55 1.51 -0.27
C ARG A 4 8.18 1.00 0.17
N ASN A 5 7.30 0.70 -0.77
CA ASN A 5 5.96 0.20 -0.51
C ASN A 5 6.02 -1.19 0.16
N ALA A 6 6.78 -2.14 -0.40
CA ALA A 6 6.97 -3.48 0.17
C ALA A 6 7.61 -3.40 1.56
N GLN A 7 8.55 -2.49 1.78
CA GLN A 7 9.12 -2.25 3.11
C GLN A 7 8.06 -1.74 4.09
N PHE A 8 7.21 -0.79 3.69
CA PHE A 8 6.11 -0.30 4.52
C PHE A 8 5.08 -1.41 4.82
N LEU A 9 4.63 -2.15 3.81
CA LEU A 9 3.67 -3.25 3.97
C LEU A 9 4.22 -4.37 4.85
N SER A 10 5.54 -4.51 4.98
CA SER A 10 6.16 -5.47 5.90
C SER A 10 6.24 -4.99 7.37
N LYS A 11 6.05 -3.69 7.63
CA LYS A 11 6.13 -3.07 8.97
C LYS A 11 4.80 -2.90 9.67
N ILE A 12 3.70 -2.91 8.93
CA ILE A 12 2.34 -2.77 9.46
C ILE A 12 1.76 -4.14 9.83
N ASP A 13 0.70 -4.14 10.63
CA ASP A 13 -0.03 -5.36 10.96
C ASP A 13 -0.75 -5.95 9.74
N SER A 14 -1.05 -7.25 9.81
CA SER A 14 -1.65 -8.01 8.70
C SER A 14 -3.06 -7.52 8.33
N GLU A 15 -3.81 -6.96 9.28
CA GLU A 15 -5.15 -6.44 9.05
C GLU A 15 -5.09 -5.12 8.26
N ALA A 16 -4.26 -4.18 8.69
CA ALA A 16 -4.00 -2.94 7.96
C ALA A 16 -3.46 -3.20 6.56
N LYS A 17 -2.53 -4.17 6.41
CA LYS A 17 -2.04 -4.61 5.10
C LYS A 17 -3.18 -5.12 4.21
N ALA A 18 -4.04 -5.99 4.73
CA ALA A 18 -5.17 -6.52 3.98
C ALA A 18 -6.11 -5.40 3.51
N LEU A 19 -6.49 -4.48 4.41
CA LEU A 19 -7.37 -3.35 4.08
C LEU A 19 -6.80 -2.45 2.98
N ILE A 20 -5.49 -2.19 3.00
CA ILE A 20 -4.82 -1.41 1.95
C ILE A 20 -4.90 -2.14 0.60
N LEU A 21 -4.52 -3.42 0.58
CA LEU A 21 -4.50 -4.21 -0.65
C LEU A 21 -5.90 -4.43 -1.22
N GLU A 22 -6.90 -4.67 -0.36
CA GLU A 22 -8.30 -4.80 -0.75
C GLU A 22 -8.84 -3.49 -1.34
N SER A 23 -8.48 -2.33 -0.76
CA SER A 23 -8.87 -1.03 -1.29
C SER A 23 -8.30 -0.76 -2.67
N ILE A 24 -7.03 -1.09 -2.90
CA ILE A 24 -6.35 -0.96 -4.21
C ILE A 24 -6.97 -1.95 -5.21
N ALA A 25 -7.13 -3.20 -4.79
CA ALA A 25 -7.75 -4.26 -5.59
C ALA A 25 -9.15 -3.86 -6.08
N ALA A 26 -9.98 -3.35 -5.18
CA ALA A 26 -11.31 -2.84 -5.51
C ALA A 26 -11.27 -1.63 -6.46
N HIS A 27 -10.30 -0.73 -6.31
CA HIS A 27 -10.17 0.44 -7.18
C HIS A 27 -9.83 0.07 -8.63
N TYR A 28 -8.93 -0.90 -8.82
CA TYR A 28 -8.45 -1.32 -10.15
C TYR A 28 -9.17 -2.55 -10.72
N GLY A 29 -10.06 -3.18 -9.96
CA GLY A 29 -10.78 -4.39 -10.40
C GLY A 29 -9.89 -5.63 -10.50
N ILE A 30 -8.88 -5.71 -9.63
CA ILE A 30 -7.91 -6.83 -9.54
C ILE A 30 -8.05 -7.55 -8.20
N THR A 31 -7.26 -8.59 -7.97
CA THR A 31 -7.20 -9.30 -6.69
C THR A 31 -6.21 -8.64 -5.71
N PRO A 32 -6.33 -8.86 -4.38
CA PRO A 32 -5.35 -8.36 -3.41
C PRO A 32 -3.93 -8.90 -3.62
N GLU A 33 -3.79 -10.11 -4.18
CA GLU A 33 -2.50 -10.69 -4.53
C GLU A 33 -1.86 -9.95 -5.71
N GLU A 34 -2.62 -9.68 -6.77
CA GLU A 34 -2.17 -8.85 -7.89
C GLU A 34 -1.82 -7.43 -7.41
N ALA A 35 -2.66 -6.82 -6.58
CA ALA A 35 -2.39 -5.51 -5.99
C ALA A 35 -1.06 -5.50 -5.22
N TYR A 36 -0.78 -6.55 -4.44
CA TYR A 36 0.50 -6.67 -3.73
C TYR A 36 1.67 -6.78 -4.70
N ASN A 37 1.56 -7.60 -5.74
CA ASN A 37 2.62 -7.75 -6.74
C ASN A 37 2.93 -6.42 -7.44
N GLU A 38 1.90 -5.65 -7.81
CA GLU A 38 2.10 -4.36 -8.49
C GLU A 38 2.71 -3.32 -7.56
N VAL A 39 2.19 -3.15 -6.34
CA VAL A 39 2.74 -2.14 -5.45
C VAL A 39 4.08 -2.54 -4.85
N ALA A 40 4.48 -3.81 -4.89
CA ALA A 40 5.79 -4.28 -4.42
C ALA A 40 6.86 -4.33 -5.54
N ASP A 41 6.48 -4.10 -6.80
CA ASP A 41 7.42 -4.09 -7.92
C ASP A 41 8.50 -3.01 -7.76
N VAL A 42 9.72 -3.30 -8.24
CA VAL A 42 10.86 -2.38 -8.11
C VAL A 42 10.59 -1.01 -8.75
N ASN A 43 9.72 -0.94 -9.76
CA ASN A 43 9.36 0.29 -10.48
C ASN A 43 7.98 0.83 -10.09
N ALA A 44 7.34 0.30 -9.03
CA ALA A 44 6.05 0.81 -8.61
C ALA A 44 6.14 2.27 -8.18
N GLU A 45 5.09 3.04 -8.48
CA GLU A 45 4.92 4.40 -8.00
C GLU A 45 4.71 4.42 -6.48
N HIS A 46 4.55 5.61 -5.90
CA HIS A 46 4.29 5.72 -4.47
C HIS A 46 2.95 5.04 -4.12
N LEU A 47 2.91 4.30 -3.00
CA LEU A 47 1.71 3.53 -2.60
C LEU A 47 0.42 4.36 -2.61
N LEU A 48 0.49 5.63 -2.18
CA LEU A 48 -0.68 6.51 -2.09
C LEU A 48 -1.26 6.90 -3.46
N ASP A 49 -0.51 6.73 -4.56
CA ASP A 49 -0.98 7.00 -5.93
C ASP A 49 -1.92 5.91 -6.43
N TYR A 50 -1.86 4.72 -5.83
CA TYR A 50 -2.76 3.60 -6.12
C TYR A 50 -4.04 3.63 -5.29
N MET A 51 -4.12 4.53 -4.30
CA MET A 51 -5.19 4.51 -3.30
C MET A 51 -6.21 5.61 -3.52
N VAL A 52 -7.44 5.32 -3.13
CA VAL A 52 -8.54 6.29 -3.12
C VAL A 52 -8.94 6.62 -1.68
N GLU A 53 -9.64 7.75 -1.51
CA GLU A 53 -10.17 8.14 -0.21
C GLU A 53 -11.32 7.22 0.23
N PRO A 54 -11.48 6.97 1.55
CA PRO A 54 -10.69 7.51 2.67
C PRO A 54 -9.41 6.73 3.02
N GLN A 55 -9.20 5.55 2.42
CA GLN A 55 -8.08 4.65 2.77
C GLN A 55 -6.71 5.28 2.45
N ARG A 56 -6.62 6.12 1.43
CA ARG A 56 -5.42 6.90 1.11
C ARG A 56 -4.98 7.79 2.28
N SER A 57 -5.87 8.61 2.83
CA SER A 57 -5.56 9.47 3.98
C SER A 57 -5.17 8.65 5.22
N ALA A 58 -5.89 7.57 5.52
CA ALA A 58 -5.57 6.69 6.64
C ALA A 58 -4.17 6.04 6.49
N THR A 59 -3.82 5.61 5.27
CA THR A 59 -2.53 5.01 4.96
C THR A 59 -1.39 6.03 5.10
N SER A 60 -1.59 7.27 4.66
CA SER A 60 -0.61 8.34 4.86
C SER A 60 -0.28 8.54 6.36
N VAL A 61 -1.29 8.56 7.23
CA VAL A 61 -1.08 8.67 8.69
C VAL A 61 -0.31 7.45 9.23
N LEU A 62 -0.63 6.25 8.75
CA LEU A 62 0.07 5.04 9.16
C LEU A 62 1.54 5.06 8.72
N MET A 63 1.82 5.48 7.48
CA MET A 63 3.18 5.67 6.96
C MET A 63 3.99 6.66 7.78
N GLN A 64 3.38 7.78 8.19
CA GLN A 64 4.01 8.76 9.09
C GLN A 64 4.37 8.15 10.44
N ARG A 65 3.49 7.35 11.05
CA ARG A 65 3.74 6.64 12.32
C ARG A 65 4.95 5.70 12.24
N HIS A 66 5.23 5.14 11.07
CA HIS A 66 6.39 4.27 10.83
C HIS A 66 7.64 5.01 10.32
N GLY A 67 7.62 6.35 10.28
CA GLY A 67 8.73 7.16 9.78
C GLY A 67 8.98 7.01 8.28
N MET A 68 7.98 6.55 7.52
CA MET A 68 8.06 6.28 6.09
C MET A 68 7.26 7.32 5.31
N HIS A 69 7.64 8.59 5.47
CA HIS A 69 7.11 9.69 4.68
C HIS A 69 7.83 9.74 3.33
N GLY A 70 7.08 9.99 2.26
CA GLY A 70 7.52 10.05 0.87
C GLY A 70 6.48 10.79 0.07
#